data_AF-A0AAU1PLF5-F1
#
_entry.id   AF-A0AAU1PLF5-F1
#
_cell.length_a   1.000
_cell.length_b   1.000
_cell.length_c   1.000
_cell.angle_alpha   90.00
_cell.angle_beta   90.00
_cell.angle_gamma   90.00
#
_symmetry.space_group_name_H-M   'P 1'
#
loop_
_entity.id
_entity.type
_entity.pdbx_description
1 polymer ?
#
loop_
_entity_poly.entity_id
_entity_poly.type
_entity_poly.pdbx_seq_one_letter_code
_entity_poly.pdbx_strand_id
1 'polypeptide(L)'
;MNDHDELIRRIRARAAEESEALPACADAPAVAEAERALGFTLPPLLVRLYREVANGGFGPDYEVFPLVGEGRTAVSDYASECPAPPAEPAPHWPRGVLPILDWGCGMYAAVDCLQPHAPVLLFEPNAVEDDWTHAWFRDAPSLAEWLDSWLDGTGWWDQEAASAEGSTGPVPWPEAAERLAARN
;
A
#
# COMPACT_ATOMS: atom_id res chain seq x y z
N MET A 1 3.16 -25.19 -7.30
CA MET A 1 2.56 -23.86 -7.47
C MET A 1 2.82 -23.15 -6.16
N ASN A 2 3.58 -22.06 -6.20
CA ASN A 2 3.91 -21.34 -4.97
C ASN A 2 2.65 -20.62 -4.46
N ASP A 3 2.57 -20.36 -3.16
CA ASP A 3 1.41 -19.71 -2.54
C ASP A 3 1.07 -18.36 -3.22
N HIS A 4 2.11 -17.57 -3.52
CA HIS A 4 1.99 -16.32 -4.27
C HIS A 4 1.50 -16.49 -5.72
N ASP A 5 1.77 -17.63 -6.38
CA ASP A 5 1.30 -17.85 -7.76
C ASP A 5 -0.22 -18.01 -7.78
N GLU A 6 -0.75 -18.73 -6.80
CA GLU A 6 -2.18 -18.94 -6.64
C GLU A 6 -2.88 -17.64 -6.24
N LEU A 7 -2.29 -16.87 -5.32
CA LEU A 7 -2.77 -15.54 -4.94
C LEU A 7 -2.88 -14.61 -6.15
N ILE A 8 -1.81 -14.49 -6.96
CA ILE A 8 -1.82 -13.63 -8.16
C ILE A 8 -2.87 -14.09 -9.17
N ARG A 9 -3.06 -15.40 -9.33
CA ARG A 9 -4.08 -15.94 -10.21
C ARG A 9 -5.50 -15.56 -9.75
N ARG A 10 -5.78 -15.65 -8.45
CA ARG A 10 -7.06 -15.24 -7.85
C ARG A 10 -7.31 -13.74 -8.02
N ILE A 11 -6.30 -12.92 -7.74
CA ILE A 11 -6.35 -11.46 -7.92
C ILE A 11 -6.65 -11.10 -9.36
N ARG A 12 -5.92 -11.69 -10.33
CA ARG A 12 -6.15 -11.41 -11.75
C ARG A 12 -7.56 -11.79 -12.19
N ALA A 13 -8.08 -12.92 -11.69
CA ALA A 13 -9.44 -13.35 -12.01
C ALA A 13 -10.48 -12.34 -11.50
N ARG A 14 -10.38 -11.95 -10.22
CA ARG A 14 -11.29 -10.98 -9.62
C ARG A 14 -11.19 -9.60 -10.28
N ALA A 15 -9.98 -9.10 -10.52
CA ALA A 15 -9.76 -7.82 -11.17
C ALA A 15 -10.36 -7.76 -12.59
N ALA A 16 -10.34 -8.87 -13.33
CA ALA A 16 -10.97 -8.97 -14.64
C ALA A 16 -12.50 -9.10 -14.59
N GLU A 17 -13.07 -9.52 -13.46
CA GLU A 17 -14.52 -9.55 -13.23
C GLU A 17 -15.06 -8.18 -12.80
N GLU A 18 -14.31 -7.45 -11.97
CA GLU A 18 -14.70 -6.16 -11.40
C GLU A 18 -14.40 -4.97 -12.33
N SER A 19 -13.42 -5.09 -13.23
CA SER A 19 -13.02 -4.00 -14.14
C SER A 19 -13.14 -4.40 -15.61
N GLU A 20 -13.82 -3.56 -16.40
CA GLU A 20 -13.99 -3.78 -17.84
C GLU A 20 -12.68 -3.58 -18.62
N ALA A 21 -11.75 -2.76 -18.10
CA ALA A 21 -10.45 -2.49 -18.72
C ALA A 21 -9.38 -2.16 -17.69
N LEU A 22 -8.56 -3.15 -17.35
CA LEU A 22 -7.39 -2.96 -16.50
C LEU A 22 -6.26 -2.20 -17.24
N PRO A 23 -5.51 -1.33 -16.54
CA PRO A 23 -4.29 -0.75 -17.07
C PRO A 23 -3.29 -1.80 -17.55
N ALA A 24 -2.51 -1.47 -18.57
CA ALA A 24 -1.41 -2.33 -19.01
C ALA A 24 -0.43 -2.60 -17.85
N CYS A 25 0.06 -3.83 -17.75
CA CYS A 25 1.07 -4.19 -16.76
C CYS A 25 2.33 -3.33 -16.91
N ALA A 26 2.97 -3.00 -15.78
CA ALA A 26 4.29 -2.37 -15.78
C ALA A 26 5.34 -3.32 -16.37
N ASP A 27 6.27 -2.79 -17.14
CA ASP A 27 7.42 -3.56 -17.62
C ASP A 27 8.59 -3.50 -16.61
N ALA A 28 9.61 -4.34 -16.82
CA ALA A 28 10.77 -4.37 -15.92
C ALA A 28 11.53 -3.02 -15.86
N PRO A 29 11.74 -2.31 -16.98
CA PRO A 29 12.30 -0.95 -16.96
C PRO A 29 11.50 0.03 -16.10
N ALA A 30 10.17 0.03 -16.20
CA ALA A 30 9.31 0.91 -15.40
C ALA A 30 9.42 0.63 -13.90
N VAL A 31 9.48 -0.65 -13.50
CA VAL A 31 9.71 -1.02 -12.10
C VAL A 31 11.09 -0.57 -11.62
N ALA A 32 12.13 -0.79 -12.42
CA ALA A 32 13.48 -0.35 -12.06
C ALA A 32 13.58 1.18 -11.93
N GLU A 33 12.85 1.91 -12.76
CA GLU A 33 12.75 3.37 -12.65
C GLU A 33 12.03 3.80 -11.37
N ALA A 34 10.93 3.12 -11.02
CA ALA A 34 10.21 3.35 -9.78
C ALA A 34 11.11 3.13 -8.55
N GLU A 35 11.81 1.99 -8.48
CA GLU A 35 12.75 1.68 -7.39
C GLU A 35 13.88 2.72 -7.28
N ARG A 36 14.38 3.20 -8.43
CA ARG A 36 15.41 4.25 -8.47
C ARG A 36 14.89 5.58 -7.95
N ALA A 37 13.66 5.96 -8.29
CA ALA A 37 13.02 7.18 -7.81
C ALA A 37 12.71 7.11 -6.31
N LEU A 38 12.26 5.95 -5.82
CA LEU A 38 11.94 5.68 -4.42
C LEU A 38 13.20 5.58 -3.53
N GLY A 39 14.32 5.13 -4.10
CA GLY A 39 15.57 4.90 -3.36
C GLY A 39 15.54 3.64 -2.49
N PHE A 40 14.63 2.70 -2.78
CA PHE A 40 14.54 1.36 -2.18
C PHE A 40 13.89 0.39 -3.17
N THR A 41 14.10 -0.90 -2.96
CA THR A 41 13.53 -1.97 -3.79
C THR A 41 12.11 -2.30 -3.36
N LEU A 42 11.25 -2.63 -4.32
CA LEU A 42 9.89 -3.07 -4.04
C LEU A 42 9.87 -4.55 -3.59
N PRO A 43 8.95 -4.94 -2.70
CA PRO A 43 8.76 -6.33 -2.34
C PRO A 43 8.45 -7.20 -3.57
N PRO A 44 8.97 -8.44 -3.65
CA PRO A 44 8.76 -9.30 -4.81
C PRO A 44 7.28 -9.51 -5.17
N LEU A 45 6.41 -9.65 -4.17
CA LEU A 45 4.96 -9.80 -4.41
C LEU A 45 4.37 -8.54 -5.07
N LEU A 46 4.74 -7.35 -4.58
CA LEU A 46 4.26 -6.08 -5.13
C LEU A 46 4.71 -5.87 -6.59
N VAL A 47 5.97 -6.21 -6.89
CA VAL A 47 6.48 -6.21 -8.28
C VAL A 47 5.66 -7.13 -9.18
N ARG A 48 5.34 -8.34 -8.69
CA ARG A 48 4.54 -9.29 -9.47
C ARG A 48 3.12 -8.78 -9.71
N LEU A 49 2.49 -8.13 -8.73
CA LEU A 49 1.17 -7.53 -8.94
C LEU A 49 1.19 -6.51 -10.08
N TYR A 50 2.14 -5.57 -10.06
CA TYR A 50 2.24 -4.56 -11.11
C TYR A 50 2.60 -5.11 -12.49
N ARG A 51 3.36 -6.21 -12.55
CA ARG A 51 3.84 -6.80 -13.80
C ARG A 51 2.96 -7.91 -14.37
N GLU A 52 2.17 -8.56 -13.53
CA GLU A 52 1.36 -9.72 -13.90
C GLU A 52 -0.14 -9.45 -13.79
N VAL A 53 -0.61 -8.53 -12.96
CA VAL A 53 -2.04 -8.20 -12.86
C VAL A 53 -2.34 -6.98 -13.71
N ALA A 54 -1.88 -5.81 -13.28
CA ALA A 54 -2.08 -4.53 -13.95
C ALA A 54 -1.22 -3.45 -13.28
N ASN A 55 -0.94 -2.34 -13.96
CA ASN A 55 -0.31 -1.18 -13.33
C ASN A 55 -1.35 -0.36 -12.53
N GLY A 56 -1.86 -0.93 -11.44
CA GLY A 56 -2.97 -0.38 -10.65
C GLY A 56 -4.35 -0.73 -11.22
N GLY A 57 -5.40 -0.12 -10.65
CA GLY A 57 -6.80 -0.30 -11.09
C GLY A 57 -7.45 -1.60 -10.63
N PHE A 58 -6.93 -2.21 -9.56
CA PHE A 58 -7.49 -3.40 -8.91
C PHE A 58 -7.32 -3.27 -7.40
N GLY A 59 -8.07 -4.04 -6.63
CA GLY A 59 -8.03 -4.00 -5.17
C GLY A 59 -9.40 -3.64 -4.59
N PRO A 60 -9.48 -3.29 -3.30
CA PRO A 60 -10.73 -2.83 -2.70
C PRO A 60 -11.22 -1.54 -3.34
N ASP A 61 -12.45 -1.08 -3.06
CA ASP A 61 -13.23 -0.08 -3.83
C ASP A 61 -12.49 1.17 -4.35
N TYR A 62 -11.41 1.61 -3.70
CA TYR A 62 -10.62 2.78 -4.08
C TYR A 62 -9.44 2.49 -5.02
N GLU A 63 -9.18 1.20 -5.28
CA GLU A 63 -8.17 0.63 -6.16
C GLU A 63 -6.72 0.99 -5.82
N VAL A 64 -5.82 0.06 -6.16
CA VAL A 64 -4.38 0.28 -6.05
C VAL A 64 -3.93 1.28 -7.13
N PHE A 65 -3.13 2.26 -6.73
CA PHE A 65 -2.56 3.24 -7.64
C PHE A 65 -1.66 2.59 -8.69
N PRO A 66 -1.59 3.17 -9.90
CA PRO A 66 -0.49 2.90 -10.80
C PRO A 66 0.85 3.13 -10.11
N LEU A 67 1.82 2.25 -10.34
CA LEU A 67 3.17 2.40 -9.78
C LEU A 67 3.87 3.62 -10.41
N VAL A 68 3.75 3.74 -11.74
CA VAL A 68 4.32 4.80 -12.58
C VAL A 68 3.35 5.13 -13.71
N GLY A 69 3.53 6.27 -14.38
CA GLY A 69 2.72 6.67 -15.53
C GLY A 69 2.32 8.13 -15.49
N GLU A 70 1.31 8.49 -16.27
CA GLU A 70 0.72 9.82 -16.26
C GLU A 70 -0.28 9.96 -15.10
N GLY A 71 -0.30 11.14 -14.46
CA GLY A 71 -1.21 11.43 -13.36
C GLY A 71 -0.67 11.02 -11.99
N ARG A 72 -1.59 10.65 -11.08
CA ARG A 72 -1.29 10.25 -9.71
C ARG A 72 -0.79 8.80 -9.68
N THR A 73 0.32 8.56 -9.00
CA THR A 73 0.99 7.26 -8.91
C THR A 73 1.51 7.01 -7.49
N ALA A 74 1.78 5.75 -7.14
CA ALA A 74 2.41 5.42 -5.86
C ALA A 74 3.75 6.15 -5.66
N VAL A 75 4.55 6.28 -6.73
CA VAL A 75 5.83 7.01 -6.68
C VAL A 75 5.64 8.52 -6.48
N SER A 76 4.68 9.14 -7.16
CA SER A 76 4.42 10.58 -7.01
C SER A 76 3.85 10.93 -5.63
N ASP A 77 2.99 10.07 -5.09
CA ASP A 77 2.41 10.25 -3.76
C ASP A 77 3.49 10.07 -2.70
N TYR A 78 4.31 9.02 -2.80
CA TYR A 78 5.45 8.85 -1.90
C TYR A 78 6.39 10.06 -1.90
N ALA A 79 6.72 10.60 -3.08
CA ALA A 79 7.60 11.76 -3.18
C ALA A 79 6.98 13.03 -2.57
N SER A 80 5.65 13.13 -2.56
CA SER A 80 4.90 14.25 -1.98
C SER A 80 4.81 14.13 -0.45
N GLU A 81 4.53 12.93 0.06
CA GLU A 81 4.38 12.66 1.50
C GLU A 81 5.74 12.53 2.22
N CYS A 82 6.78 12.04 1.53
CA CYS A 82 8.13 11.86 2.06
C CYS A 82 9.16 12.71 1.30
N PRO A 83 9.10 14.06 1.39
CA PRO A 83 10.00 14.93 0.67
C PRO A 83 11.45 14.79 1.14
N ALA A 84 12.39 14.89 0.21
CA ALA A 84 13.81 14.80 0.51
C ALA A 84 14.30 15.98 1.39
N PRO A 85 15.23 15.74 2.33
CA PRO A 85 15.79 16.81 3.15
C PRO A 85 16.55 17.86 2.32
N PRO A 86 16.58 19.15 2.73
CA PRO A 86 15.95 19.71 3.93
C PRO A 86 14.50 20.12 3.67
N ALA A 87 13.55 19.25 4.02
CA ALA A 87 12.13 19.57 4.03
C ALA A 87 11.72 19.96 5.46
N GLU A 88 11.04 21.10 5.58
CA GLU A 88 10.39 21.54 6.81
C GLU A 88 8.88 21.71 6.55
N PRO A 89 8.00 21.19 7.42
CA PRO A 89 8.27 20.49 8.68
C PRO A 89 8.89 19.08 8.48
N ALA A 90 9.32 18.45 9.59
CA ALA A 90 9.83 17.08 9.54
C ALA A 90 8.79 16.14 8.90
N PRO A 91 9.23 15.18 8.06
CA PRO A 91 8.29 14.33 7.32
C PRO A 91 7.44 13.51 8.30
N HIS A 92 6.12 13.59 8.13
CA HIS A 92 5.12 12.74 8.81
C HIS A 92 5.03 11.34 8.20
N TRP A 93 5.82 11.10 7.15
CA TRP A 93 5.84 9.86 6.39
C TRP A 93 7.18 9.12 6.52
N PRO A 94 7.19 7.85 6.99
CA PRO A 94 8.41 7.06 7.16
C PRO A 94 9.02 6.64 5.83
N ARG A 95 10.36 6.60 5.77
CA ARG A 95 11.07 6.11 4.60
C ARG A 95 10.73 4.64 4.31
N GLY A 96 10.50 4.32 3.03
CA GLY A 96 10.31 2.95 2.57
C GLY A 96 8.89 2.43 2.75
N VAL A 97 7.98 3.26 3.28
CA VAL A 97 6.55 2.96 3.36
C VAL A 97 5.90 3.55 2.13
N LEU A 98 5.49 2.72 1.16
CA LEU A 98 4.97 3.18 -0.13
C LEU A 98 3.44 3.27 -0.08
N PRO A 99 2.79 4.44 -0.24
CA PRO A 99 1.35 4.52 -0.39
C PRO A 99 0.92 3.80 -1.68
N ILE A 100 -0.05 2.89 -1.55
CA ILE A 100 -0.56 2.09 -2.67
C ILE A 100 -2.05 2.34 -2.94
N LEU A 101 -2.80 2.91 -2.00
CA LEU A 101 -4.24 3.17 -2.16
C LEU A 101 -4.67 4.33 -1.25
N ASP A 102 -5.60 5.18 -1.73
CA ASP A 102 -6.25 6.27 -0.99
C ASP A 102 -7.62 5.81 -0.48
N TRP A 103 -7.87 5.79 0.83
CA TRP A 103 -9.20 5.48 1.36
C TRP A 103 -10.16 6.68 1.37
N GLY A 104 -9.70 7.85 0.89
CA GLY A 104 -10.35 9.14 1.05
C GLY A 104 -9.94 9.84 2.34
N CYS A 105 -10.32 11.11 2.50
CA CYS A 105 -10.04 11.90 3.71
C CYS A 105 -8.54 11.94 4.12
N GLY A 106 -7.62 11.77 3.17
CA GLY A 106 -6.19 11.73 3.44
C GLY A 106 -5.70 10.44 4.10
N MET A 107 -6.54 9.40 4.15
CA MET A 107 -6.18 8.07 4.62
C MET A 107 -5.51 7.26 3.51
N TYR A 108 -4.49 6.48 3.86
CA TYR A 108 -3.79 5.64 2.89
C TYR A 108 -3.55 4.23 3.40
N ALA A 109 -3.67 3.25 2.50
CA ALA A 109 -2.96 1.98 2.66
C ALA A 109 -1.55 2.13 2.11
N ALA A 110 -0.54 1.72 2.88
CA ALA A 110 0.86 1.83 2.51
C ALA A 110 1.65 0.56 2.85
N VAL A 111 2.59 0.18 2.00
CA VAL A 111 3.39 -1.05 2.16
C VAL A 111 4.77 -0.70 2.72
N ASP A 112 5.16 -1.28 3.86
CA ASP A 112 6.56 -1.17 4.34
C ASP A 112 7.48 -2.07 3.49
N CYS A 113 8.09 -1.46 2.47
CA CYS A 113 8.95 -2.13 1.51
C CYS A 113 10.31 -2.54 2.08
N LEU A 114 10.65 -2.08 3.29
CA LEU A 114 11.91 -2.45 3.95
C LEU A 114 11.79 -3.74 4.78
N GLN A 115 10.56 -4.25 4.96
CA GLN A 115 10.31 -5.47 5.72
C GLN A 115 10.12 -6.68 4.79
N PRO A 116 10.63 -7.87 5.15
CA PRO A 116 10.56 -9.06 4.28
C PRO A 116 9.15 -9.49 3.86
N HIS A 117 8.17 -9.30 4.76
CA HIS A 117 6.77 -9.68 4.51
C HIS A 117 5.92 -8.55 3.95
N ALA A 118 6.49 -7.35 3.79
CA ALA A 118 5.80 -6.19 3.26
C ALA A 118 4.45 -5.91 3.97
N PRO A 119 4.44 -5.68 5.29
CA PRO A 119 3.22 -5.42 6.03
C PRO A 119 2.51 -4.20 5.43
N VAL A 120 1.18 -4.25 5.46
CA VAL A 120 0.33 -3.13 5.04
C VAL A 120 -0.02 -2.30 6.26
N LEU A 121 0.27 -1.02 6.17
CA LEU A 121 0.01 -0.01 7.18
C LEU A 121 -1.16 0.85 6.72
N LEU A 122 -1.99 1.27 7.68
CA LEU A 122 -2.95 2.33 7.49
C LEU A 122 -2.36 3.62 8.05
N PHE A 123 -2.33 4.66 7.22
CA PHE A 123 -2.16 6.03 7.65
C PHE A 123 -3.54 6.68 7.80
N GLU A 124 -3.88 7.14 9.01
CA GLU A 124 -5.14 7.78 9.34
C GLU A 124 -4.87 9.07 10.16
N PRO A 125 -4.85 10.23 9.48
CA PRO A 125 -4.45 11.49 10.12
C PRO A 125 -5.60 12.24 10.80
N ASN A 126 -6.88 11.90 10.58
CA ASN A 126 -7.99 12.80 10.92
C ASN A 126 -8.20 12.97 12.43
N ALA A 127 -7.74 12.02 13.24
CA ALA A 127 -7.75 12.10 14.70
C ALA A 127 -6.46 12.67 15.31
N VAL A 128 -5.46 13.03 14.49
CA VAL A 128 -4.13 13.46 14.94
C VAL A 128 -4.02 14.98 14.92
N GLU A 129 -3.66 15.55 16.07
CA GLU A 129 -3.47 17.00 16.21
C GLU A 129 -1.98 17.38 16.07
N ASP A 130 -1.08 16.75 16.84
CA ASP A 130 0.33 17.17 16.93
C ASP A 130 1.36 16.04 16.76
N ASP A 131 0.98 14.78 16.97
CA ASP A 131 1.89 13.63 16.98
C ASP A 131 1.55 12.62 15.87
N TRP A 132 2.26 12.73 14.76
CA TRP A 132 2.10 11.86 13.60
C TRP A 132 2.34 10.37 13.89
N THR A 133 2.98 10.00 15.01
CA THR A 133 3.12 8.59 15.37
C THR A 133 1.77 7.92 15.65
N HIS A 134 0.77 8.69 16.09
CA HIS A 134 -0.59 8.21 16.32
C HIS A 134 -1.40 8.09 15.02
N ALA A 135 -0.89 8.56 13.88
CA ALA A 135 -1.55 8.40 12.59
C ALA A 135 -1.33 7.02 11.97
N TRP A 136 -0.41 6.21 12.53
CA TRP A 136 0.03 4.98 11.90
C TRP A 136 -0.48 3.73 12.61
N PHE A 137 -1.10 2.86 11.82
CA PHE A 137 -1.64 1.57 12.24
C PHE A 137 -1.10 0.47 11.34
N ARG A 138 -0.93 -0.73 11.89
CA ARG A 138 -0.73 -1.94 11.10
C ARG A 138 -2.09 -2.51 10.75
N ASP A 139 -2.38 -2.54 9.45
CA ASP A 139 -3.59 -3.12 8.87
C ASP A 139 -3.41 -4.65 8.75
N ALA A 140 -2.35 -5.09 8.07
CA ALA A 140 -2.02 -6.49 7.89
C ALA A 140 -0.53 -6.76 8.15
N PRO A 141 -0.16 -7.94 8.67
CA PRO A 141 1.24 -8.30 8.89
C PRO A 141 1.99 -8.62 7.59
N SER A 142 1.28 -8.82 6.48
CA SER A 142 1.86 -9.00 5.15
C SER A 142 0.95 -8.47 4.03
N LEU A 143 1.55 -8.13 2.88
CA LEU A 143 0.81 -7.76 1.67
C LEU A 143 -0.07 -8.90 1.17
N ALA A 144 0.37 -10.15 1.35
CA ALA A 144 -0.41 -11.32 0.97
C ALA A 144 -1.72 -11.40 1.77
N GLU A 145 -1.63 -11.29 3.10
CA GLU A 145 -2.82 -11.33 3.98
C GLU A 145 -3.78 -10.17 3.72
N TRP A 146 -3.29 -8.98 3.40
CA TRP A 146 -4.13 -7.85 3.02
C TRP A 146 -4.88 -8.08 1.70
N LEU A 147 -4.25 -8.76 0.73
CA LEU A 147 -4.90 -9.10 -0.53
C LEU A 147 -5.88 -10.27 -0.37
N ASP A 148 -5.57 -11.24 0.49
CA ASP A 148 -6.50 -12.31 0.84
C ASP A 148 -7.74 -11.75 1.55
N SER A 149 -7.61 -10.77 2.45
CA SER A 149 -8.77 -10.15 3.09
C SER A 149 -9.66 -9.39 2.11
N TRP A 150 -9.07 -8.75 1.09
CA TRP A 150 -9.84 -8.22 -0.03
C TRP A 150 -10.55 -9.33 -0.80
N LEU A 151 -9.83 -10.38 -1.21
CA LEU A 151 -10.38 -11.51 -1.98
C LEU A 151 -11.53 -12.21 -1.26
N ASP A 152 -11.44 -12.35 0.05
CA ASP A 152 -12.42 -13.04 0.89
C ASP A 152 -13.52 -12.09 1.41
N GLY A 153 -13.42 -10.77 1.15
CA GLY A 153 -14.38 -9.78 1.62
C GLY A 153 -14.38 -9.61 3.14
N THR A 154 -13.23 -9.80 3.78
CA THR A 154 -13.06 -9.75 5.25
C THR A 154 -12.29 -8.52 5.74
N GLY A 155 -11.87 -7.65 4.83
CA GLY A 155 -11.22 -6.39 5.17
C GLY A 155 -12.12 -5.48 6.01
N TRP A 156 -11.54 -4.73 6.94
CA TRP A 156 -12.28 -3.84 7.85
C TRP A 156 -13.04 -2.71 7.13
N TRP A 157 -12.65 -2.41 5.89
CA TRP A 157 -13.32 -1.46 5.00
C TRP A 157 -14.63 -1.99 4.42
N ASP A 158 -14.88 -3.31 4.50
CA ASP A 158 -16.15 -3.91 4.10
C ASP A 158 -17.18 -3.76 5.24
N GLN A 159 -18.37 -3.24 4.92
CA GLN A 159 -19.38 -2.93 5.93
C GLN A 159 -19.96 -4.18 6.62
N GLU A 160 -20.06 -5.30 5.91
CA GLU A 160 -20.51 -6.57 6.46
C GLU A 160 -19.43 -7.17 7.36
N ALA A 161 -18.17 -7.16 6.91
CA ALA A 161 -17.04 -7.64 7.71
C ALA A 161 -16.78 -6.78 8.96
N ALA A 162 -16.93 -5.46 8.88
CA ALA A 162 -16.76 -4.54 10.01
C ALA A 162 -17.82 -4.76 11.10
N SER A 163 -19.02 -5.21 10.71
CA SER A 163 -20.14 -5.45 11.62
C SER A 163 -20.13 -6.87 12.24
N ALA A 164 -19.24 -7.75 11.77
CA ALA A 164 -19.16 -9.13 12.23
C ALA A 164 -18.52 -9.26 13.62
N GLU A 165 -19.03 -10.20 14.43
CA GLU A 165 -18.45 -10.50 15.75
C GLU A 165 -17.02 -11.03 15.59
N GLY A 166 -16.05 -10.35 16.23
CA GLY A 166 -14.63 -10.72 16.15
C GLY A 166 -13.86 -10.04 15.01
N SER A 167 -14.47 -9.09 14.30
CA SER A 167 -13.77 -8.22 13.34
C SER A 167 -12.58 -7.53 14.02
N THR A 168 -11.39 -7.70 13.45
CA THR A 168 -10.16 -7.04 13.91
C THR A 168 -9.79 -5.96 12.91
N GLY A 169 -9.98 -4.71 13.32
CA GLY A 169 -9.48 -3.57 12.55
C GLY A 169 -7.97 -3.35 12.73
N PRO A 170 -7.42 -2.33 12.05
CA PRO A 170 -6.01 -1.96 12.18
C PRO A 170 -5.65 -1.63 13.63
N VAL A 171 -4.44 -2.02 14.03
CA VAL A 171 -3.91 -1.80 15.39
C VAL A 171 -2.78 -0.78 15.36
N PRO A 172 -2.53 0.01 16.42
CA PRO A 172 -1.43 0.98 16.42
C PRO A 172 -0.09 0.35 16.01
N TRP A 173 0.68 1.04 15.17
CA TRP A 173 1.96 0.55 14.68
C TRP A 173 3.08 0.89 15.67
N PRO A 174 3.60 -0.06 16.47
CA PRO A 174 4.51 0.26 17.57
C PRO A 174 5.85 0.83 17.10
N GLU A 175 6.27 0.53 15.86
CA GLU A 175 7.51 1.04 15.28
C GLU A 175 7.38 2.46 14.70
N ALA A 176 6.19 3.07 14.67
CA ALA A 176 5.96 4.37 14.02
C ALA A 176 6.94 5.47 14.50
N ALA A 177 7.13 5.58 15.82
CA ALA A 177 8.03 6.57 16.42
C ALA A 177 9.50 6.38 15.98
N GLU A 178 9.98 5.13 15.98
CA GLU A 178 11.34 4.81 15.53
C GLU A 178 11.49 5.08 14.02
N ARG A 179 10.51 4.67 13.22
CA ARG A 179 10.56 4.74 11.76
C ARG A 179 10.47 6.19 11.25
N LEU A 180 9.75 7.07 11.95
CA LEU A 180 9.71 8.51 11.67
C LEU A 180 10.98 9.24 12.15
N ALA A 181 11.60 8.79 13.25
CA ALA A 181 12.84 9.37 13.75
C ALA A 181 14.08 8.96 12.93
N ALA A 182 14.03 7.82 12.23
CA ALA A 182 15.08 7.32 11.36
C ALA A 182 15.23 8.21 10.11
N ARG A 183 15.87 9.37 10.29
CA ARG A 183 16.32 10.25 9.22
C ARG A 183 17.47 9.57 8.46
N ASN A 184 17.35 9.51 7.13
CA ASN A 184 18.48 9.20 6.25
C ASN A 184 19.51 10.33 6.26
#